data_AF-A0A2M9C2S9-F1
#
_entry.id   AF-A0A2M9C2S9-F1
#
_cell.length_a   1.000
_cell.length_b   1.000
_cell.length_c   1.000
_cell.angle_alpha   90.00
_cell.angle_beta   90.00
_cell.angle_gamma   90.00
#
_symmetry.space_group_name_H-M   'P 1'
#
loop_
_entity.id
_entity.type
_entity.pdbx_description
1 polymer ?
#
loop_
_entity_poly.entity_id
_entity_poly.type
_entity_poly.pdbx_seq_one_letter_code
_entity_poly.pdbx_strand_id
1 'polypeptide(L)'
;MIADSIYFLITGLVAFFQGRNYYNNANEIYYEEYDKAISWIRQKFLFLYKPSRMRFLGCVLMLLGVINFFLVFYALVKAYF
;
A
#
# COMPACT_ATOMS: atom_id res chain seq x y z
N MET A 1 14.24 3.18 -16.16
CA MET A 1 15.08 2.97 -14.96
C MET A 1 14.88 4.05 -13.91
N ILE A 2 15.31 5.31 -14.11
CA ILE A 2 15.06 6.39 -13.12
C ILE A 2 13.56 6.70 -12.98
N ALA A 3 12.83 6.73 -14.11
CA ALA A 3 11.39 6.95 -14.13
C ALA A 3 10.62 5.89 -13.32
N ASP A 4 11.07 4.64 -13.33
CA ASP A 4 10.46 3.54 -12.57
C ASP A 4 10.66 3.75 -11.07
N SER A 5 11.85 4.17 -10.64
CA SER A 5 12.13 4.50 -9.24
C SER A 5 11.25 5.64 -8.73
N ILE A 6 11.06 6.69 -9.54
CA ILE A 6 10.17 7.81 -9.23
C ILE A 6 8.71 7.34 -9.18
N TYR A 7 8.29 6.49 -10.12
CA TYR A 7 6.95 5.92 -10.16
C TYR A 7 6.64 5.10 -8.90
N PHE A 8 7.55 4.23 -8.46
CA PHE A 8 7.39 3.46 -7.22
C PHE A 8 7.33 4.34 -5.97
N LEU A 9 8.11 5.43 -5.94
CA LEU A 9 8.09 6.42 -4.86
C LEU A 9 6.75 7.17 -4.77
N ILE A 10 6.27 7.71 -5.89
CA ILE A 10 5.00 8.44 -5.95
C ILE A 10 3.83 7.51 -5.63
N THR A 11 3.83 6.31 -6.20
CA THR A 11 2.75 5.32 -5.97
C THR A 11 2.77 4.83 -4.52
N GLY A 12 3.95 4.62 -3.93
CA GLY A 12 4.09 4.30 -2.51
C GLY A 12 3.63 5.43 -1.58
N LEU A 13 3.95 6.69 -1.90
CA LEU A 13 3.45 7.87 -1.17
C LEU A 13 1.93 7.97 -1.23
N VAL A 14 1.35 7.80 -2.43
CA VAL A 14 -0.11 7.80 -2.61
C VAL A 14 -0.75 6.67 -1.80
N ALA A 15 -0.25 5.44 -1.90
CA ALA A 15 -0.75 4.31 -1.12
C ALA A 15 -0.58 4.50 0.40
N PHE A 16 0.48 5.18 0.83
CA PHE A 16 0.72 5.48 2.25
C PHE A 16 -0.26 6.53 2.81
N PHE A 17 -0.53 7.60 2.06
CA PHE A 17 -1.39 8.71 2.48
C PHE A 17 -2.87 8.49 2.14
N GLN A 18 -3.22 8.20 0.88
CA GLN A 18 -4.61 7.93 0.47
C GLN A 18 -5.12 6.62 1.07
N GLY A 19 -4.22 5.64 1.27
CA GLY A 19 -4.56 4.41 1.97
C GLY A 19 -5.10 4.65 3.37
N ARG A 20 -4.80 5.78 4.04
CA ARG A 20 -5.39 6.11 5.35
C ARG A 20 -6.86 6.48 5.25
N ASN A 21 -7.23 7.39 4.36
CA ASN A 21 -8.62 7.84 4.22
C ASN A 21 -9.49 6.72 3.65
N TYR A 22 -8.97 5.99 2.65
CA TYR A 22 -9.67 4.84 2.08
C TYR A 22 -9.83 3.71 3.10
N TYR A 23 -8.78 3.42 3.88
CA TYR A 23 -8.86 2.44 4.96
C TYR A 23 -9.84 2.86 6.05
N ASN A 24 -9.82 4.12 6.49
CA ASN A 24 -10.74 4.59 7.53
C ASN A 24 -12.19 4.44 7.08
N ASN A 25 -12.52 4.88 5.86
CA ASN A 25 -13.86 4.76 5.30
C ASN A 25 -14.27 3.28 5.10
N ALA A 26 -13.40 2.45 4.52
CA ALA A 26 -13.67 1.02 4.34
C ALA A 26 -13.82 0.28 5.68
N ASN A 27 -13.07 0.70 6.70
CA ASN A 27 -13.14 0.13 8.03
C ASN A 27 -14.43 0.54 8.76
N GLU A 28 -14.89 1.79 8.60
CA GLU A 28 -16.20 2.24 9.09
C GLU A 28 -17.34 1.44 8.46
N ILE A 29 -17.34 1.29 7.13
CA ILE A 29 -18.32 0.46 6.40
C ILE A 29 -18.27 -1.00 6.89
N TYR A 30 -17.08 -1.56 7.09
CA TYR A 30 -16.91 -2.90 7.63
C TYR A 30 -17.56 -3.08 9.00
N TYR A 31 -17.34 -2.15 9.94
CA TYR A 31 -17.93 -2.23 11.28
C TYR A 31 -19.45 -2.10 11.23
N GLU A 32 -19.98 -1.21 10.39
CA GLU A 32 -21.44 -1.10 10.19
C GLU A 32 -22.06 -2.39 9.65
N GLU A 33 -21.43 -3.03 8.66
CA GLU A 33 -21.95 -4.28 8.09
C GLU A 33 -21.81 -5.46 9.06
N TYR A 34 -20.74 -5.47 9.85
CA TYR A 34 -20.49 -6.48 10.87
C TYR A 34 -21.52 -6.42 12.00
N ASP A 35 -21.86 -5.22 12.46
CA ASP A 35 -22.90 -5.02 13.49
C ASP A 35 -24.29 -5.39 12.98
N LYS A 36 -24.55 -5.20 11.67
CA LYS A 36 -25.80 -5.61 11.01
C LYS A 36 -25.83 -7.11 10.63
N ALA A 37 -24.76 -7.88 10.89
CA ALA A 37 -24.68 -9.29 10.51
C ALA A 37 -25.32 -10.22 11.55
N ILE A 38 -26.55 -10.66 11.26
CA ILE A 38 -27.33 -11.58 12.12
C ILE A 38 -26.83 -13.03 12.06
N SER A 39 -26.29 -13.47 10.91
CA SER A 39 -25.84 -14.85 10.72
C SER A 39 -24.34 -15.02 10.95
N TRP A 40 -23.97 -16.12 11.62
CA TRP A 40 -22.57 -16.49 11.87
C TRP A 40 -21.74 -16.62 10.59
N ILE A 41 -22.35 -17.13 9.51
CA ILE A 41 -21.70 -17.27 8.20
C ILE A 41 -21.31 -15.89 7.64
N ARG A 42 -22.20 -14.90 7.75
CA ARG A 42 -21.94 -13.54 7.28
C ARG A 42 -20.84 -12.86 8.10
N GLN A 43 -20.80 -13.08 9.41
CA GLN A 43 -19.71 -12.58 10.27
C GLN A 43 -18.35 -13.20 9.88
N LYS A 44 -18.31 -14.51 9.61
CA LYS A 44 -17.09 -15.19 9.13
C LYS A 44 -16.63 -14.69 7.77
N PHE A 45 -17.56 -14.47 6.86
CA PHE A 45 -17.25 -13.91 5.54
C PHE A 45 -16.70 -12.49 5.68
N LEU A 46 -17.36 -11.60 6.41
CA LEU A 46 -16.88 -10.23 6.64
C LEU A 46 -15.48 -10.23 7.26
N PHE A 47 -15.24 -11.05 8.29
CA PHE A 47 -13.92 -11.13 8.93
C PHE A 47 -12.77 -11.44 7.96
N LEU A 48 -13.01 -12.28 6.95
CA LEU A 48 -12.03 -12.60 5.91
C LEU A 48 -11.76 -11.42 4.96
N TYR A 49 -12.74 -10.54 4.77
CA TYR A 49 -12.64 -9.33 3.94
C TYR A 49 -12.32 -8.07 4.74
N LYS A 50 -11.87 -8.20 5.99
CA LYS A 50 -11.50 -7.06 6.81
C LYS A 50 -10.46 -6.22 6.07
N PRO A 51 -10.70 -4.93 5.83
CA PRO A 51 -9.75 -4.08 5.13
C PRO A 51 -8.40 -4.10 5.85
N SER A 52 -7.34 -4.38 5.10
CA SER A 52 -5.97 -4.46 5.61
C SER A 52 -5.24 -3.14 5.40
N ARG A 53 -4.23 -2.85 6.23
CA ARG A 53 -3.56 -1.54 6.25
C ARG A 53 -2.75 -1.33 4.96
N MET A 54 -3.30 -0.58 4.01
CA MET A 54 -2.60 -0.14 2.78
C MET A 54 -1.28 0.61 3.03
N ARG A 55 -1.07 1.11 4.26
CA ARG A 55 0.22 1.69 4.69
C ARG A 55 1.39 0.74 4.52
N PHE A 56 1.20 -0.55 4.80
CA PHE A 56 2.28 -1.53 4.67
C PHE A 56 2.71 -1.64 3.21
N LEU A 57 1.74 -1.78 2.30
CA LEU A 57 1.99 -1.80 0.85
C LEU A 57 2.68 -0.50 0.39
N GLY A 58 2.22 0.66 0.83
CA GLY A 58 2.85 1.95 0.53
C GLY A 58 4.32 2.01 0.98
N CYS A 59 4.63 1.55 2.20
CA CYS A 59 6.00 1.46 2.70
C CYS A 59 6.88 0.54 1.84
N VAL A 60 6.37 -0.64 1.45
CA VAL A 60 7.12 -1.58 0.60
C VAL A 60 7.43 -0.96 -0.77
N LEU A 61 6.45 -0.29 -1.39
CA LEU A 61 6.63 0.37 -2.68
C LEU A 61 7.64 1.52 -2.62
N MET A 62 7.61 2.32 -1.55
CA MET A 62 8.61 3.37 -1.33
C MET A 62 10.02 2.79 -1.17
N LEU A 63 10.18 1.70 -0.40
CA LEU A 63 11.46 1.01 -0.23
C LEU A 63 12.02 0.48 -1.55
N LEU A 64 11.17 -0.14 -2.38
CA LEU A 64 11.56 -0.60 -3.71
C LEU A 64 12.02 0.55 -4.60
N GLY A 65 11.32 1.68 -4.57
CA GLY A 65 11.73 2.89 -5.30
C GLY A 65 13.11 3.40 -4.88
N VAL A 66 13.38 3.44 -3.57
CA VAL A 66 14.69 3.87 -3.02
C VAL A 66 15.80 2.91 -3.42
N ILE A 67 15.60 1.60 -3.27
CA ILE A 67 16.60 0.60 -3.64
C ILE A 67 16.94 0.70 -5.14
N ASN A 68 15.90 0.80 -5.98
CA ASN A 68 16.08 0.90 -7.43
C ASN A 68 16.81 2.20 -7.82
N PHE A 69 16.52 3.32 -7.14
CA PHE A 69 17.26 4.57 -7.33
C PHE A 69 18.77 4.40 -7.04
N PHE A 70 19.14 3.75 -5.93
CA PHE A 70 20.54 3.50 -5.60
C PHE A 70 21.23 2.58 -6.60
N LEU A 71 20.57 1.53 -7.08
CA LEU A 71 21.11 0.63 -8.11
C LEU A 71 21.40 1.37 -9.41
N VAL A 72 20.44 2.20 -9.85
CA VAL A 72 20.60 3.01 -11.07
C VAL A 72 21.70 4.04 -10.91
N PHE A 73 21.78 4.71 -9.75
CA PHE A 73 22.85 5.65 -9.43
C PHE A 73 24.23 4.98 -9.44
N TYR A 74 24.36 3.82 -8.80
CA TYR A 74 25.60 3.05 -8.79
C TYR A 74 26.03 2.62 -10.21
N ALA A 75 25.08 2.14 -11.03
CA ALA A 75 25.34 1.76 -12.40
C ALA A 75 25.82 2.95 -13.25
N LEU A 76 25.24 4.14 -13.05
CA LEU A 76 25.70 5.37 -13.69
C LEU A 76 27.12 5.72 -13.24
N VAL A 77 27.40 5.76 -11.93
CA VAL A 77 28.74 6.08 -11.42
C VAL A 77 29.80 5.14 -12.01
N LYS A 78 29.53 3.82 -12.04
CA LYS A 78 30.43 2.82 -12.63
C LYS A 78 30.57 2.94 -14.15
N ALA A 79 29.59 3.49 -14.86
CA ALA A 79 29.69 3.67 -16.30
C ALA A 79 30.57 4.88 -16.67
N TYR A 80 30.66 5.88 -15.77
CA TYR A 80 31.40 7.12 -16.01
C TYR A 80 32.81 7.13 -15.40
N PHE A 81 33.09 6.29 -14.40
CA PHE A 81 34.41 6.12 -13.76
C PHE A 81 34.88 4.67 -13.87
#